data_AF-A0A3V0Y5P1-F1
#
_entry.id   AF-A0A3V0Y5P1-F1
#
_cell.length_a   1.000
_cell.length_b   1.000
_cell.length_c   1.000
_cell.angle_alpha   90.00
_cell.angle_beta   90.00
_cell.angle_gamma   90.00
#
_symmetry.space_group_name_H-M   'P 1'
#
loop_
_entity.id
_entity.type
_entity.pdbx_description
1 polymer ?
#
loop_
_entity_poly.entity_id
_entity_poly.type
_entity_poly.pdbx_seq_one_letter_code
_entity_poly.pdbx_strand_id
1 'polypeptide(L)' 'MKKSDEHLQFKLRVPRALAEELKKTAKKNMRSVNAEILFRLTNTN' A
#
# COMPACT_ATOMS: atom_id res chain seq x y z
N MET A 1 6.11 5.58 -25.09
CA MET A 1 5.99 5.19 -23.66
C MET A 1 4.51 5.21 -23.30
N LYS A 2 3.90 4.05 -23.02
CA LYS A 2 2.50 3.98 -22.59
C LYS A 2 2.38 4.72 -21.26
N LYS A 3 1.62 5.83 -21.23
CA LYS A 3 1.23 6.51 -19.99
C LYS A 3 0.44 5.48 -19.20
N SER A 4 1.06 4.87 -18.19
CA SER A 4 0.33 4.14 -17.18
C SER A 4 -0.72 5.10 -16.65
N ASP A 5 -1.97 4.67 -16.74
CA ASP A 5 -3.19 5.36 -16.32
C ASP A 5 -2.96 6.28 -15.13
N GLU A 6 -3.64 7.42 -15.13
CA GLU A 6 -3.76 8.34 -14.01
C GLU A 6 -4.20 7.59 -12.74
N HIS A 7 -3.27 6.88 -12.10
CA HIS A 7 -3.49 6.31 -10.79
C HIS A 7 -3.60 7.50 -9.87
N LEU A 8 -4.85 7.88 -9.58
CA LEU A 8 -5.24 8.86 -8.57
C LEU A 8 -4.36 8.63 -7.35
N GLN A 9 -3.37 9.51 -7.17
CA GLN A 9 -2.44 9.40 -6.05
C GLN A 9 -3.19 9.79 -4.78
N PHE A 10 -3.65 8.79 -4.05
CA PHE A 10 -4.34 9.02 -2.80
C PHE A 10 -3.33 9.27 -1.67
N LYS A 11 -3.37 10.46 -1.08
CA LYS A 11 -2.56 10.78 0.10
C LYS A 11 -3.23 10.21 1.34
N LEU A 12 -2.82 9.02 1.73
CA LEU A 12 -3.29 8.38 2.95
C LEU A 12 -2.70 9.08 4.19
N ARG A 13 -3.57 9.58 5.07
CA ARG A 13 -3.17 10.12 6.38
C ARG A 13 -3.26 9.00 7.42
N VAL A 14 -2.11 8.45 7.79
CA VAL A 14 -2.00 7.39 8.80
C VAL A 14 -1.00 7.79 9.89
N PRO A 15 -1.18 7.30 11.13
CA PRO A 15 -0.18 7.45 12.18
C PRO A 15 1.17 6.89 11.75
N ARG A 16 2.26 7.53 12.18
CA ARG A 16 3.63 7.13 11.83
C ARG A 16 3.93 5.68 12.21
N ALA A 17 3.46 5.23 13.37
CA ALA A 17 3.63 3.84 13.81
C ALA A 17 3.03 2.84 12.79
N LEU A 18 1.81 3.10 12.33
CA LEU A 18 1.12 2.26 11.34
C LEU A 18 1.83 2.29 9.98
N ALA A 19 2.33 3.44 9.54
CA ALA A 19 3.07 3.54 8.29
C ALA A 19 4.36 2.69 8.31
N GLU A 20 5.07 2.67 9.43
CA GLU A 20 6.29 1.87 9.60
C GLU A 20 5.98 0.37 9.66
N GLU A 21 4.89 -0.01 10.33
CA GLU A 21 4.43 -1.40 10.31
C GLU A 21 4.03 -1.87 8.91
N LEU A 22 3.26 -1.06 8.17
CA LEU A 22 2.89 -1.36 6.79
C LEU A 22 4.12 -1.56 5.89
N LYS A 23 5.14 -0.71 6.02
CA LYS A 23 6.41 -0.87 5.29
C LYS A 23 7.13 -2.17 5.66
N LYS A 24 7.20 -2.50 6.95
CA LYS A 24 7.83 -3.75 7.42
C LYS A 24 7.10 -4.97 6.89
N THR A 25 5.77 -5.00 6.98
CA THR A 25 4.97 -6.12 6.48
C THR A 25 5.04 -6.23 4.96
N ALA A 26 4.96 -5.12 4.24
CA ALA A 26 5.11 -5.10 2.79
C ALA A 26 6.47 -5.67 2.36
N LYS A 27 7.57 -5.26 3.03
CA LYS A 27 8.91 -5.81 2.78
C LYS A 27 8.99 -7.30 3.07
N LYS A 28 8.43 -7.75 4.20
CA LYS A 28 8.38 -9.18 4.58
C LYS A 28 7.62 -10.03 3.55
N ASN A 29 6.52 -9.50 3.02
CA ASN A 29 5.66 -10.17 2.05
C ASN A 29 6.14 -10.00 0.59
N MET A 30 7.28 -9.34 0.36
CA MET A 30 7.79 -8.98 -0.98
C MET A 30 6.76 -8.24 -1.85
N ARG A 31 5.98 -7.35 -1.22
CA ARG A 31 4.94 -6.53 -1.87
C ARG A 31 5.29 -5.05 -1.75
N SER A 32 4.77 -4.25 -2.69
CA SER A 32 4.77 -2.79 -2.50
C SER A 32 3.83 -2.42 -1.36
N VAL A 33 4.07 -1.28 -0.71
CA VAL A 33 3.18 -0.79 0.36
C VAL A 33 1.75 -0.64 -0.16
N ASN A 34 1.57 -0.18 -1.40
CA ASN A 34 0.26 -0.09 -2.03
C ASN A 34 -0.40 -1.47 -2.21
N ALA A 35 0.34 -2.46 -2.69
CA ALA A 35 -0.17 -3.82 -2.86
C ALA A 35 -0.51 -4.49 -1.51
N GLU A 36 0.25 -4.20 -0.45
CA GLU A 36 -0.04 -4.67 0.91
C GLU A 36 -1.30 -4.00 1.48
N ILE A 37 -1.48 -2.69 1.26
CA ILE A 37 -2.71 -1.98 1.65
C ILE A 37 -3.91 -2.55 0.92
N LEU A 38 -3.82 -2.70 -0.42
CA LEU A 38 -4.89 -3.28 -1.22
C LEU A 38 -5.21 -4.71 -0.76
N PHE A 39 -4.18 -5.54 -0.56
CA PHE A 39 -4.37 -6.89 -0.05
C PHE A 39 -5.12 -6.91 1.28
N ARG A 40 -4.76 -6.05 2.24
CA ARG A 40 -5.48 -5.98 3.52
C ARG A 40 -6.93 -5.55 3.35
N LEU A 41 -7.20 -4.57 2.48
CA LEU A 41 -8.53 -4.06 2.22
C LEU A 41 -9.42 -5.08 1.47
N THR A 42 -8.84 -5.86 0.56
CA THR A 42 -9.58 -6.85 -0.24
C THR A 42 -9.76 -8.18 0.47
N ASN A 43 -8.86 -8.52 1.40
CA ASN A 43 -8.83 -9.83 2.06
C ASN A 43 -9.51 -9.83 3.44
N THR A 44 -10.05 -8.70 3.90
CA THR A 44 -11.05 -8.63 4.96
C THR A 44 -12.43 -9.03 4.41
N ASN A 45 -12.67 -10.33 4.26
CA ASN A 45 -14.01 -10.93 4.28
C ASN A 45 -14.15 -11.73 5.57
#